data_AF-A0A2D6NXB5-F1
#
_entry.id   AF-A0A2D6NXB5-F1
#
_cell.length_a   1.000
_cell.length_b   1.000
_cell.length_c   1.000
_cell.angle_alpha   90.00
_cell.angle_beta   90.00
_cell.angle_gamma   90.00
#
_symmetry.space_group_name_H-M   'P 1'
#
loop_
_entity.id
_entity.type
_entity.pdbx_description
1 polymer ?
#
loop_
_entity_poly.entity_id
_entity_poly.type
_entity_poly.pdbx_seq_one_letter_code
_entity_poly.pdbx_strand_id
1 'polypeptide(L)'
;MKITLISTGSKNDKGPQIMANFLEAKDHSVQVLFSNFLDEKDLLKKTKKSGLVVISANKETCSKASKLFTLLKPLDIPLAYAGVYPHDSPDECIKETDLVVVKNPKETLLELANRLENFQKINDIPNLWFKATEEELIKN
;
A
#
# COMPACT_ATOMS: atom_id res chain seq x y z
N MET A 1 -8.83 8.60 -7.92
CA MET A 1 -8.85 7.15 -8.20
C MET A 1 -9.47 6.34 -7.04
N LYS A 2 -9.74 5.03 -7.21
CA LYS A 2 -10.13 4.14 -6.10
C LYS A 2 -8.89 3.55 -5.41
N ILE A 3 -8.75 3.76 -4.10
CA ILE A 3 -7.64 3.29 -3.28
C ILE A 3 -8.18 2.31 -2.23
N THR A 4 -7.52 1.16 -2.07
CA THR A 4 -7.83 0.22 -0.98
C THR A 4 -6.71 0.22 0.04
N LEU A 5 -7.04 0.50 1.30
CA LEU A 5 -6.11 0.39 2.42
C LEU A 5 -6.44 -0.88 3.19
N ILE A 6 -5.49 -1.82 3.28
CA ILE A 6 -5.64 -3.08 4.01
C ILE A 6 -4.80 -3.02 5.28
N SER A 7 -5.45 -3.04 6.44
CA SER A 7 -4.76 -3.28 7.72
C SER A 7 -4.59 -4.77 7.96
N THR A 8 -3.38 -5.20 8.30
CA THR A 8 -3.11 -6.54 8.85
C THR A 8 -3.40 -6.64 10.36
N GLY A 9 -3.64 -5.50 11.01
CA GLY A 9 -3.91 -5.35 12.43
C GLY A 9 -5.39 -5.52 12.81
N SER A 10 -5.75 -5.03 13.99
CA SER A 10 -7.13 -5.07 14.51
C SER A 10 -7.98 -3.91 13.95
N LYS A 11 -9.30 -3.94 14.19
CA LYS A 11 -10.20 -2.82 13.86
C LYS A 11 -9.86 -1.51 14.59
N ASN A 12 -9.05 -1.60 15.65
CA ASN A 12 -8.58 -0.43 16.39
C ASN A 12 -7.33 0.21 15.76
N ASP A 13 -6.79 -0.36 14.67
CA ASP A 13 -5.73 0.28 13.91
C ASP A 13 -6.25 1.56 13.25
N LYS A 14 -5.84 2.70 13.82
CA LYS A 14 -6.23 4.03 13.37
C LYS A 14 -5.42 4.51 12.18
N GLY A 15 -4.26 3.90 11.88
CA GLY A 15 -3.37 4.38 10.81
C GLY A 15 -4.07 4.44 9.44
N PRO A 16 -4.62 3.30 8.96
CA PRO A 16 -5.38 3.26 7.71
C PRO A 16 -6.64 4.14 7.72
N GLN A 17 -7.30 4.31 8.87
CA GLN A 17 -8.48 5.17 8.99
C GLN A 17 -8.12 6.67 8.85
N ILE A 18 -7.04 7.09 9.51
CA ILE A 18 -6.50 8.46 9.37
C ILE A 18 -6.08 8.71 7.93
N MET A 19 -5.46 7.72 7.28
CA MET A 19 -5.05 7.81 5.89
C MET A 19 -6.26 7.90 4.94
N ALA A 20 -7.30 7.11 5.18
CA ALA A 20 -8.53 7.17 4.39
C ALA A 20 -9.15 8.56 4.43
N ASN A 21 -9.38 9.11 5.63
CA ASN A 21 -9.95 10.45 5.78
C ASN A 21 -9.10 11.52 5.07
N PHE A 22 -7.77 11.40 5.14
CA PHE A 22 -6.87 12.33 4.48
C PHE A 22 -6.98 12.26 2.95
N LEU A 23 -6.98 11.07 2.37
CA LEU A 23 -7.07 10.87 0.91
C LEU A 23 -8.48 11.17 0.38
N GLU A 24 -9.53 10.89 1.15
CA GLU A 24 -10.92 11.26 0.82
C GLU A 24 -11.11 12.78 0.77
N ALA A 25 -10.48 13.51 1.69
CA ALA A 25 -10.45 14.98 1.65
C ALA A 25 -9.66 15.56 0.46
N LYS A 26 -9.04 14.70 -0.35
CA LYS A 26 -8.29 15.03 -1.58
C LYS A 26 -8.92 14.37 -2.81
N ASP A 27 -10.23 14.14 -2.77
CA ASP A 27 -11.05 13.66 -3.90
C ASP A 27 -10.70 12.24 -4.39
N HIS A 28 -10.09 11.41 -3.54
CA HIS A 28 -9.94 9.99 -3.81
C HIS A 28 -11.04 9.16 -3.16
N SER A 29 -11.50 8.11 -3.84
CA SER A 29 -12.43 7.13 -3.26
C SER A 29 -11.63 6.08 -2.50
N VAL A 30 -11.80 6.00 -1.18
CA VAL A 30 -11.03 5.08 -0.33
C VAL A 30 -11.92 4.00 0.24
N GLN A 31 -11.40 2.77 0.33
CA GLN A 31 -12.00 1.72 1.15
C GLN A 31 -10.96 1.19 2.13
N VAL A 32 -11.35 1.04 3.40
CA VAL A 32 -10.51 0.42 4.43
C VAL A 32 -11.00 -0.99 4.69
N LEU A 33 -10.07 -1.95 4.58
CA LEU A 33 -10.32 -3.36 4.87
C LEU A 33 -9.42 -3.80 6.02
N PHE A 34 -9.93 -4.70 6.85
CA PHE A 34 -9.16 -5.37 7.89
C PHE A 34 -9.05 -6.83 7.53
N SER A 35 -7.86 -7.29 7.17
CA SER A 35 -7.65 -8.64 6.62
C SER A 35 -8.08 -9.75 7.58
N ASN A 36 -8.11 -9.47 8.89
CA ASN A 36 -8.49 -10.43 9.92
C ASN A 36 -9.98 -10.79 9.94
N PHE A 37 -10.80 -10.08 9.16
CA PHE A 37 -12.26 -10.22 9.15
C PHE A 37 -12.81 -10.53 7.75
N LEU A 38 -11.93 -10.88 6.81
CA LEU A 38 -12.29 -11.19 5.44
C LEU A 38 -11.56 -12.46 5.02
N ASP A 39 -12.25 -13.31 4.27
CA ASP A 39 -11.59 -14.42 3.59
C ASP A 39 -10.87 -13.93 2.32
N GLU A 40 -10.07 -14.81 1.72
CA GLU A 40 -9.31 -14.49 0.52
C GLU A 40 -10.19 -14.12 -0.67
N LYS A 41 -11.37 -14.75 -0.81
CA LYS A 41 -12.29 -14.48 -1.93
C LYS A 41 -12.88 -13.08 -1.82
N ASP A 42 -13.26 -12.67 -0.62
CA ASP A 42 -13.76 -11.33 -0.34
C ASP A 42 -12.68 -10.28 -0.52
N LEU A 43 -11.45 -10.54 -0.08
CA LEU A 43 -10.31 -9.64 -0.31
C LEU A 43 -10.06 -9.44 -1.80
N LEU A 44 -9.98 -10.52 -2.59
CA LEU A 44 -9.81 -10.45 -4.05
C LEU A 44 -10.94 -9.68 -4.73
N LYS A 45 -12.19 -10.00 -4.37
CA LYS A 45 -13.38 -9.34 -4.93
C LYS A 45 -13.40 -7.84 -4.65
N LYS A 46 -13.06 -7.43 -3.41
CA LYS A 46 -13.08 -6.03 -2.99
C LYS A 46 -11.92 -5.23 -3.56
N THR A 47 -10.76 -5.85 -3.79
CA THR A 47 -9.53 -5.19 -4.29
C THR A 47 -9.49 -5.05 -5.80
N LYS A 48 -10.09 -5.97 -6.57
CA LYS A 48 -10.00 -6.05 -8.05
C LYS A 48 -10.28 -4.76 -8.84
N LYS A 49 -11.04 -3.81 -8.29
CA LYS A 49 -11.37 -2.53 -8.95
C LYS A 49 -10.58 -1.33 -8.41
N SER A 50 -9.54 -1.55 -7.62
CA SER A 50 -8.70 -0.48 -7.07
C SER A 50 -7.65 -0.11 -8.10
N GLY A 51 -7.30 1.16 -8.19
CA GLY A 51 -6.12 1.60 -8.94
C GLY A 51 -4.84 1.54 -8.09
N LEU A 52 -4.97 1.43 -6.76
CA LEU A 52 -3.87 1.24 -5.82
C LEU A 52 -4.37 0.45 -4.61
N VAL A 53 -3.59 -0.53 -4.17
CA VAL A 53 -3.80 -1.23 -2.89
C VAL A 53 -2.60 -0.98 -2.00
N VAL A 54 -2.85 -0.49 -0.79
CA VAL A 54 -1.80 -0.25 0.22
C VAL A 54 -2.02 -1.23 1.37
N ILE A 55 -1.01 -2.03 1.68
CA ILE A 55 -1.02 -2.95 2.81
C ILE A 55 -0.23 -2.31 3.95
N SER A 56 -0.87 -2.15 5.10
CA SER A 56 -0.29 -1.57 6.30
C SER A 56 0.00 -2.65 7.32
N ALA A 57 1.26 -2.76 7.78
CA ALA A 57 1.66 -3.70 8.82
C ALA A 57 2.67 -3.13 9.82
N ASN A 58 2.76 -3.83 10.95
CA ASN A 58 3.81 -3.70 11.96
C ASN A 58 4.63 -5.00 12.01
N LYS A 59 5.65 -5.06 12.88
CA LYS A 59 6.55 -6.23 12.97
C LYS A 59 5.80 -7.52 13.29
N GLU A 60 4.76 -7.46 14.11
CA GLU A 60 3.98 -8.63 14.54
C GLU A 60 3.10 -9.18 13.41
N THR A 61 2.75 -8.36 12.42
CA THR A 61 1.82 -8.73 11.35
C THR A 61 2.44 -8.73 9.96
N CYS A 62 3.75 -8.50 9.84
CA CYS A 62 4.43 -8.43 8.54
C CYS A 62 4.29 -9.74 7.74
N SER A 63 4.39 -10.90 8.39
CA SER A 63 4.20 -12.21 7.73
C SER A 63 2.80 -12.37 7.10
N LYS A 64 1.80 -11.66 7.62
CA LYS A 64 0.46 -11.61 7.03
C LYS A 64 0.44 -10.70 5.80
N ALA A 65 1.14 -9.57 5.83
CA ALA A 65 1.29 -8.71 4.66
C ALA A 65 1.95 -9.46 3.50
N SER A 66 3.01 -10.24 3.75
CA SER A 66 3.68 -11.06 2.72
C SER A 66 2.71 -12.01 2.01
N LYS A 67 1.82 -12.67 2.78
CA LYS A 67 0.77 -13.54 2.24
C LYS A 67 -0.23 -12.75 1.39
N LEU A 68 -0.61 -11.54 1.83
CA LEU A 68 -1.51 -10.67 1.08
C LEU A 68 -0.89 -10.16 -0.22
N PHE A 69 0.38 -9.76 -0.24
CA PHE A 69 1.08 -9.42 -1.48
C PHE A 69 1.06 -10.59 -2.46
N THR A 70 1.36 -11.80 -1.97
CA THR A 70 1.34 -13.02 -2.79
C THR A 70 -0.05 -13.29 -3.36
N LEU A 71 -1.10 -13.16 -2.53
CA LEU A 71 -2.50 -13.35 -2.93
C LEU A 71 -2.96 -12.34 -3.98
N LEU A 72 -2.56 -11.08 -3.85
CA LEU A 72 -3.05 -9.97 -4.67
C LEU A 72 -2.20 -9.72 -5.92
N LYS A 73 -0.96 -10.22 -5.98
CA LYS A 73 -0.05 -10.04 -7.13
C LYS A 73 -0.68 -10.40 -8.49
N PRO A 74 -1.49 -11.47 -8.64
CA PRO A 74 -2.11 -11.81 -9.93
C PRO A 74 -3.18 -10.82 -10.41
N LEU A 75 -3.58 -9.83 -9.61
CA LEU A 75 -4.57 -8.83 -10.01
C LEU A 75 -3.99 -7.73 -10.92
N ASP A 76 -2.66 -7.65 -11.05
CA ASP A 76 -1.97 -6.62 -11.86
C ASP A 76 -2.36 -5.18 -11.46
N ILE A 77 -2.54 -4.96 -10.15
CA ILE A 77 -2.82 -3.65 -9.55
C ILE A 77 -1.56 -3.20 -8.82
N PRO A 78 -1.20 -1.91 -8.85
CA PRO A 78 -0.15 -1.37 -7.98
C PRO A 78 -0.39 -1.75 -6.52
N LEU A 79 0.56 -2.48 -5.93
CA LEU A 79 0.56 -2.86 -4.52
C LEU A 79 1.65 -2.06 -3.82
N ALA A 80 1.33 -1.40 -2.71
CA ALA A 80 2.30 -0.67 -1.90
C ALA A 80 2.33 -1.17 -0.46
N TYR A 81 3.53 -1.20 0.13
CA TYR A 81 3.71 -1.51 1.54
C TYR A 81 3.91 -0.23 2.35
N ALA A 82 3.06 0.00 3.35
CA ALA A 82 3.18 1.10 4.30
C ALA A 82 3.02 0.61 5.76
N GLY A 83 3.12 1.53 6.71
CA GLY A 83 2.98 1.25 8.14
C GLY A 83 4.32 1.26 8.87
N VAL A 84 4.31 0.79 10.12
CA VAL A 84 5.48 0.83 11.01
C VAL A 84 6.59 -0.09 10.48
N TYR A 85 6.24 -1.25 9.93
CA TYR A 85 7.25 -2.20 9.49
C TYR A 85 8.04 -1.74 8.26
N PRO A 86 7.41 -1.21 7.20
CA PRO A 86 8.14 -0.55 6.09
C PRO A 86 9.02 0.61 6.51
N HIS A 87 8.65 1.34 7.56
CA HIS A 87 9.49 2.40 8.12
C HIS A 87 10.80 1.85 8.72
N ASP A 88 10.69 0.77 9.49
CA ASP A 88 11.83 0.21 10.22
C ASP A 88 12.63 -0.82 9.42
N SER A 89 12.04 -1.44 8.39
CA SER A 89 12.62 -2.56 7.63
C SER A 89 12.28 -2.51 6.13
N PRO A 90 12.55 -1.40 5.42
CA PRO A 90 12.16 -1.24 4.02
C PRO A 90 12.85 -2.23 3.07
N ASP A 91 14.09 -2.64 3.36
CA ASP A 91 14.82 -3.64 2.57
C ASP A 91 14.22 -5.05 2.66
N GLU A 92 13.52 -5.38 3.74
CA GLU A 92 12.74 -6.62 3.84
C GLU A 92 11.45 -6.49 3.03
N CYS A 93 10.78 -5.34 3.15
CA CYS A 93 9.50 -5.05 2.50
C CYS A 93 9.60 -5.01 0.97
N ILE A 94 10.67 -4.44 0.43
CA ILE A 94 10.87 -4.31 -1.02
C ILE A 94 11.06 -5.68 -1.70
N LYS A 95 11.34 -6.75 -0.95
CA LYS A 95 11.39 -8.10 -1.53
C LYS A 95 9.99 -8.65 -1.85
N GLU A 96 8.96 -8.13 -1.19
CA GLU A 96 7.58 -8.62 -1.29
C GLU A 96 6.73 -7.84 -2.30
N THR A 97 7.15 -6.61 -2.61
CA THR A 97 6.42 -5.69 -3.48
C THR A 97 7.35 -4.74 -4.21
N ASP A 98 6.83 -4.05 -5.20
CA ASP A 98 7.58 -3.11 -6.03
C ASP A 98 7.44 -1.66 -5.55
N LEU A 99 6.59 -1.39 -4.54
CA LEU A 99 6.38 -0.07 -3.96
C LEU A 99 6.42 -0.13 -2.43
N VAL A 100 7.32 0.62 -1.80
CA VAL A 100 7.43 0.71 -0.33
C VAL A 100 7.43 2.17 0.10
N VAL A 101 6.47 2.53 0.93
CA VAL A 101 6.37 3.85 1.56
C VAL A 101 7.11 3.80 2.89
N VAL A 102 8.28 4.42 2.95
CA VAL A 102 9.18 4.34 4.10
C VAL A 102 8.78 5.32 5.20
N LYS A 103 8.44 6.56 4.82
CA LYS A 103 8.14 7.66 5.75
C LYS A 103 7.04 8.56 5.19
N ASN A 104 6.47 9.38 6.06
CA ASN A 104 5.47 10.41 5.73
C ASN A 104 4.36 9.90 4.79
N PRO A 105 3.62 8.86 5.20
CA PRO A 105 2.77 8.13 4.29
C PRO A 105 1.62 8.98 3.72
N LYS A 106 1.25 10.11 4.34
CA LYS A 106 0.15 10.95 3.86
C LYS A 106 0.51 11.59 2.53
N GLU A 107 1.58 12.38 2.54
CA GLU A 107 2.06 13.12 1.39
C GLU A 107 2.54 12.15 0.29
N THR A 108 3.28 11.11 0.68
CA THR A 108 3.79 10.09 -0.26
C THR A 108 2.66 9.33 -0.96
N LEU A 109 1.62 8.88 -0.24
CA LEU A 109 0.51 8.14 -0.86
C LEU A 109 -0.39 9.04 -1.70
N LEU A 110 -0.60 10.30 -1.30
CA LEU A 110 -1.36 11.25 -2.11
C LEU A 110 -0.65 11.52 -3.44
N GLU A 111 0.65 11.79 -3.41
CA GLU A 111 1.42 12.02 -4.62
C GLU A 111 1.46 10.75 -5.48
N LEU A 112 1.70 9.59 -4.89
CA LEU A 112 1.69 8.31 -5.60
C LEU A 112 0.33 8.06 -6.28
N ALA A 113 -0.78 8.26 -5.56
CA ALA A 113 -2.12 8.10 -6.11
C ALA A 113 -2.37 9.06 -7.28
N ASN A 114 -2.06 10.36 -7.10
CA ASN A 114 -2.21 11.36 -8.16
C ASN A 114 -1.39 11.01 -9.39
N ARG A 115 -0.15 10.55 -9.23
CA ARG A 115 0.72 10.21 -10.36
C ARG A 115 0.29 8.93 -11.07
N LEU A 116 -0.14 7.91 -10.33
CA LEU A 116 -0.70 6.69 -10.93
C LEU A 116 -1.98 6.99 -11.71
N GLU A 117 -2.86 7.84 -11.18
CA GLU A 117 -4.09 8.26 -11.86
C GLU A 117 -3.82 9.06 -13.15
N ASN A 118 -2.78 9.89 -13.15
CA ASN A 118 -2.40 10.74 -14.29
C ASN A 118 -1.30 10.13 -15.19
N PHE A 119 -0.93 8.86 -14.99
CA PHE A 119 0.15 8.17 -15.72
C PHE A 119 1.50 8.91 -15.71
N GLN A 120 1.83 9.53 -14.58
CA GLN A 120 3.07 10.28 -14.39
C GLN A 120 4.15 9.40 -13.75
N LYS A 121 5.42 9.74 -13.98
CA LYS A 121 6.57 9.06 -13.37
C LYS A 121 6.52 9.18 -11.85
N ILE A 122 6.89 8.14 -11.12
CA ILE A 122 6.89 8.12 -9.64
C ILE A 122 8.31 8.21 -9.04
N ASN A 123 9.31 8.45 -9.88
CA ASN A 123 10.71 8.19 -9.55
C ASN A 123 11.39 9.20 -8.64
N ASP A 124 10.75 10.33 -8.35
CA ASP A 124 11.24 11.36 -7.43
C ASP A 124 10.26 11.63 -6.26
N ILE A 125 9.27 10.75 -6.06
CA ILE A 125 8.34 10.89 -4.93
C ILE A 125 9.14 10.65 -3.63
N PRO A 126 9.22 11.63 -2.70
CA PRO A 126 9.97 11.48 -1.47
C PRO A 126 9.46 10.33 -0.61
N ASN A 127 10.38 9.61 0.05
CA ASN A 127 10.07 8.49 0.94
C ASN A 127 9.39 7.28 0.26
N LEU A 128 9.40 7.23 -1.07
CA LEU A 128 8.96 6.08 -1.85
C LEU A 128 10.18 5.33 -2.35
N TRP A 129 10.25 4.05 -2.02
CA TRP A 129 11.13 3.11 -2.70
C TRP A 129 10.34 2.37 -3.76
N PHE A 130 10.90 2.23 -4.95
CA PHE A 130 10.27 1.42 -5.98
C PHE A 130 11.28 0.68 -6.85
N LYS A 131 10.89 -0.52 -7.28
CA LYS A 131 11.63 -1.28 -8.28
C LYS A 131 11.24 -0.78 -9.66
N ALA A 132 12.17 -0.11 -10.34
CA ALA A 132 11.98 0.33 -11.72
C ALA A 132 12.13 -0.85 -12.69
N THR A 133 13.04 -1.79 -12.36
CA THR A 133 13.28 -3.03 -13.10
C THR A 133 13.62 -4.15 -12.10
N GLU A 134 13.89 -5.36 -12.60
CA GLU A 134 14.36 -6.47 -11.75
C GLU A 134 15.71 -6.15 -11.06
N GLU A 135 16.53 -5.28 -11.66
CA GLU A 135 17.87 -4.96 -11.19
C GLU A 135 17.97 -3.56 -10.57
N GLU A 136 17.03 -2.66 -10.89
CA GLU A 136 17.06 -1.27 -10.47
C GLU A 136 16.03 -0.96 -9.38
N LEU A 137 16.55 -0.65 -8.19
CA LEU A 137 15.79 -0.14 -7.05
C LEU A 137 16.12 1.34 -6.82
N ILE A 138 15.10 2.19 -6.87
CA ILE A 138 15.22 3.62 -6.53
C ILE A 138 14.75 3.84 -5.09
N LYS A 139 15.56 4.56 -4.32
CA LYS A 139 15.33 4.86 -2.90
C LYS A 139 15.28 6.38 -2.68
N ASN A 140 14.07 6.94 -2.62
CA ASN A 140 13.82 8.35 -2.34
C ASN A 140 13.45 8.63 -0.87
#